data_AF-A0A248K2I9-F1
#
_entry.id   AF-A0A248K2I9-F1
#
_cell.length_a   1.000
_cell.length_b   1.000
_cell.length_c   1.000
_cell.angle_alpha   90.00
_cell.angle_beta   90.00
_cell.angle_gamma   90.00
#
_symmetry.space_group_name_H-M   'P 1'
#
loop_
_entity.id
_entity.type
_entity.pdbx_description
1 polymer ?
#
loop_
_entity_poly.entity_id
_entity_poly.type
_entity_poly.pdbx_seq_one_letter_code
_entity_poly.pdbx_strand_id
1 'polypeptide(L)'
;MPSIAVILGKSQHTIRQYIYRNIRGFGGTSKLTPEIIARIGELYRQGHKPAHISRETGVSEYYVRNAIGQYFPTLKPRNPAVLKERIRKIGEMLDAGQSYKAIAAALDTSTGNVHSLIFRHFPSRRNEPRGGKYIAK
;
A
#
# COMPACT_ATOMS: atom_id res chain seq x y z
N MET A 1 -14.52 2.90 -33.65
CA MET A 1 -13.53 3.35 -32.64
C MET A 1 -13.03 2.12 -31.88
N PRO A 2 -11.76 1.69 -32.05
CA PRO A 2 -11.21 0.58 -31.27
C PRO A 2 -11.15 0.95 -29.78
N SER A 3 -11.41 -0.01 -28.89
CA SER A 3 -11.35 0.25 -27.45
C SER A 3 -9.91 0.58 -27.00
N ILE A 4 -9.76 1.40 -25.96
CA ILE A 4 -8.46 1.69 -25.33
C ILE A 4 -7.67 0.42 -24.99
N ALA A 5 -8.35 -0.66 -24.62
CA ALA A 5 -7.73 -1.95 -24.33
C ALA A 5 -7.04 -2.56 -25.57
N VAL A 6 -7.66 -2.44 -26.74
CA VAL A 6 -7.10 -2.90 -28.02
C VAL A 6 -5.92 -2.04 -28.43
N ILE A 7 -6.03 -0.71 -28.29
CA ILE A 7 -4.94 0.23 -28.61
C ILE A 7 -3.70 -0.04 -27.75
N LEU A 8 -3.90 -0.34 -26.46
CA LEU A 8 -2.80 -0.54 -25.51
C LEU A 8 -2.32 -1.99 -25.42
N GLY A 9 -2.94 -2.93 -26.16
CA GLY A 9 -2.61 -4.36 -26.08
C GLY A 9 -2.77 -4.95 -24.67
N LYS A 10 -3.74 -4.45 -23.89
CA LYS A 10 -4.01 -4.89 -22.51
C LYS A 10 -5.42 -5.44 -22.38
N SER A 11 -5.63 -6.32 -21.39
CA SER A 11 -6.98 -6.76 -21.05
C SER A 11 -7.83 -5.59 -20.55
N GLN A 12 -9.14 -5.62 -20.82
CA GLN A 12 -10.06 -4.63 -20.27
C GLN A 12 -10.02 -4.57 -18.74
N HIS A 13 -9.77 -5.71 -18.08
CA HIS A 13 -9.60 -5.78 -16.63
C HIS A 13 -8.40 -4.94 -16.16
N THR A 14 -7.25 -5.05 -16.84
CA THR A 14 -6.04 -4.27 -16.54
C THR A 14 -6.30 -2.77 -16.70
N ILE A 15 -6.97 -2.38 -17.77
CA ILE A 15 -7.35 -0.97 -18.01
C ILE A 15 -8.28 -0.47 -16.90
N ARG A 16 -9.31 -1.24 -16.53
CA ARG A 16 -10.23 -0.88 -15.42
C ARG A 16 -9.48 -0.73 -14.11
N GLN A 17 -8.60 -1.66 -13.76
CA GLN A 17 -7.75 -1.57 -12.56
C GLN A 17 -6.88 -0.32 -12.58
N TYR A 18 -6.32 0.03 -13.73
CA TYR A 18 -5.52 1.24 -13.88
C TYR A 18 -6.36 2.50 -13.66
N ILE A 19 -7.56 2.55 -14.24
CA ILE A 19 -8.51 3.65 -14.08
C ILE A 19 -8.94 3.77 -12.60
N TYR A 20 -9.33 2.66 -11.95
CA TYR A 20 -9.74 2.65 -10.54
C TYR A 20 -8.65 3.14 -9.59
N ARG A 21 -7.37 2.94 -9.93
CA ARG A 21 -6.24 3.34 -9.08
C ARG A 21 -5.77 4.77 -9.32
N ASN A 22 -6.01 5.33 -10.50
CA ASN A 22 -5.36 6.58 -10.93
C ASN A 22 -6.33 7.71 -11.28
N ILE A 23 -7.60 7.41 -11.57
CA ILE A 23 -8.60 8.42 -11.91
C ILE A 23 -9.40 8.78 -10.66
N ARG A 24 -9.35 10.06 -10.29
CA ARG A 24 -10.09 10.61 -9.15
C ARG A 24 -11.58 10.35 -9.35
N GLY A 25 -12.24 9.72 -8.37
CA GLY A 25 -13.69 9.51 -8.41
C GLY A 25 -14.17 8.19 -9.03
N PHE A 26 -13.27 7.29 -9.46
CA PHE A 26 -13.64 6.00 -10.05
C PHE A 26 -13.40 4.83 -9.08
N GLY A 27 -14.37 3.89 -8.98
CA GLY A 27 -14.18 2.63 -8.23
C GLY A 27 -14.72 2.56 -6.82
N GLY A 28 -15.88 3.18 -6.55
CA GLY A 28 -16.59 3.09 -5.26
C GLY A 28 -16.39 4.29 -4.32
N THR A 29 -15.80 5.36 -4.84
CA THR A 29 -15.75 6.70 -4.22
C THR A 29 -17.10 7.44 -4.30
N SER A 30 -18.19 6.79 -4.72
CA SER A 30 -19.53 7.43 -4.77
C SER A 30 -20.02 7.89 -3.38
N LYS A 31 -19.46 7.33 -2.31
CA LYS A 31 -19.68 7.77 -0.92
C LYS A 31 -18.67 8.81 -0.42
N LEU A 32 -17.67 9.21 -1.22
CA LEU A 32 -16.68 10.22 -0.84
C LEU A 32 -17.13 11.58 -1.38
N THR A 33 -18.13 12.16 -0.70
CA THR A 33 -18.52 13.55 -0.96
C THR A 33 -17.42 14.50 -0.48
N PRO A 34 -17.37 15.76 -0.97
CA PRO A 34 -16.41 16.75 -0.49
C PRO A 34 -16.42 16.91 1.04
N GLU A 35 -17.58 16.81 1.67
CA GLU A 35 -17.77 16.92 3.12
C GLU A 35 -17.13 15.74 3.85
N ILE A 36 -17.33 14.52 3.36
CA ILE A 36 -16.70 13.31 3.92
C ILE A 36 -15.18 13.37 3.74
N ILE A 37 -14.69 13.84 2.58
CA ILE A 37 -13.25 14.02 2.35
C ILE A 37 -12.66 15.03 3.35
N ALA A 38 -13.35 16.16 3.57
CA ALA A 38 -12.93 17.17 4.54
C ALA A 38 -12.86 16.58 5.96
N ARG A 39 -13.88 15.80 6.35
CA ARG A 39 -13.93 15.13 7.66
C ARG A 39 -12.83 14.09 7.84
N ILE A 40 -12.55 13.29 6.80
CA ILE A 40 -11.39 12.36 6.78
C ILE A 40 -10.09 13.14 7.02
N GLY A 41 -9.89 14.27 6.32
CA GLY A 41 -8.71 15.09 6.44
C GLY A 41 -8.53 15.69 7.83
N GLU A 42 -9.62 16.15 8.45
CA GLU A 42 -9.62 16.67 9.82
C GLU A 42 -9.22 15.62 10.85
N LEU A 43 -9.91 14.47 10.86
CA LEU A 43 -9.61 13.37 11.77
C LEU A 43 -8.18 12.85 11.58
N TYR A 44 -7.71 12.83 10.33
CA TYR A 44 -6.33 12.43 10.03
C TYR A 44 -5.30 13.44 10.55
N ARG A 45 -5.56 14.75 10.46
CA ARG A 45 -4.71 15.79 11.06
C ARG A 45 -4.64 15.68 12.58
N GLN A 46 -5.74 15.26 13.21
CA GLN A 46 -5.80 14.97 14.65
C GLN A 46 -5.05 13.67 15.04
N GLY A 47 -4.49 12.94 14.08
CA GLY A 47 -3.69 11.74 14.33
C GLY A 47 -4.50 10.44 14.43
N HIS A 48 -5.81 10.47 14.12
CA HIS A 48 -6.62 9.26 14.16
C HIS A 48 -6.19 8.25 13.07
N LYS A 49 -6.17 6.96 13.44
CA LYS A 49 -5.83 5.86 12.52
C LYS A 49 -6.97 5.65 11.50
N PRO A 50 -6.70 5.16 10.28
CA PRO A 50 -7.73 4.91 9.27
C PRO A 50 -8.91 4.05 9.74
N ALA A 51 -8.68 3.07 10.61
CA ALA A 51 -9.75 2.26 11.20
C ALA A 51 -10.71 3.04 12.12
N HIS A 52 -10.23 4.10 12.78
CA HIS A 52 -11.09 5.01 13.55
C HIS A 52 -11.88 5.92 12.62
N ILE A 53 -11.19 6.53 11.66
CA ILE A 53 -11.81 7.40 10.65
C ILE A 53 -12.90 6.65 9.87
N SER A 54 -12.68 5.37 9.58
CA SER A 54 -13.66 4.51 8.92
C SER A 54 -14.97 4.39 9.69
N ARG A 55 -14.88 4.22 11.03
CA ARG A 55 -16.05 4.15 11.92
C ARG A 55 -16.79 5.48 11.98
N GLU A 56 -16.05 6.58 12.13
CA GLU A 56 -16.60 7.94 12.23
C GLU A 56 -17.31 8.41 10.94
N THR A 57 -16.81 7.98 9.79
CA THR A 57 -17.30 8.48 8.48
C THR A 57 -18.23 7.50 7.77
N GLY A 58 -18.37 6.26 8.28
CA GLY A 58 -19.09 5.19 7.60
C GLY A 58 -18.45 4.73 6.28
N VAL A 59 -17.26 5.22 5.96
CA VAL A 59 -16.48 4.86 4.76
C VAL A 59 -15.58 3.67 5.10
N SER A 60 -15.45 2.70 4.19
CA SER A 60 -14.55 1.57 4.43
C SER A 60 -13.10 2.02 4.61
N GLU A 61 -12.36 1.33 5.46
CA GLU A 61 -10.97 1.69 5.75
C GLU A 61 -10.10 1.74 4.48
N TYR A 62 -10.39 0.88 3.49
CA TYR A 62 -9.75 0.91 2.18
C TYR A 62 -9.91 2.27 1.49
N TYR A 63 -11.15 2.79 1.42
CA TYR A 63 -11.42 4.09 0.79
C TYR A 63 -10.89 5.25 1.62
N VAL A 64 -10.88 5.16 2.95
CA VAL A 64 -10.22 6.15 3.82
C VAL A 64 -8.72 6.25 3.47
N ARG A 65 -8.01 5.11 3.37
CA ARG A 65 -6.58 5.10 3.03
C ARG A 65 -6.32 5.68 1.63
N ASN A 66 -7.20 5.38 0.67
CA ASN A 66 -7.11 5.95 -0.67
C ASN A 66 -7.36 7.46 -0.65
N ALA A 67 -8.39 7.94 0.05
CA ALA A 67 -8.70 9.36 0.18
C ALA A 67 -7.53 10.13 0.82
N ILE A 68 -6.94 9.60 1.91
CA ILE A 68 -5.74 10.16 2.52
C ILE A 68 -4.58 10.24 1.51
N GLY A 69 -4.31 9.15 0.79
CA GLY A 69 -3.24 9.12 -0.20
C GLY A 69 -3.44 10.10 -1.36
N GLN A 70 -4.70 10.33 -1.76
CA GLN A 70 -5.04 11.10 -2.95
C GLN A 70 -5.22 12.60 -2.67
N TYR A 71 -5.87 12.96 -1.55
CA TYR A 71 -6.24 14.34 -1.21
C TYR A 71 -5.36 14.96 -0.13
N PHE A 72 -4.69 14.13 0.68
CA PHE A 72 -3.85 14.58 1.79
C PHE A 72 -2.43 14.01 1.72
N PRO A 73 -1.74 14.06 0.56
CA PRO A 73 -0.45 13.39 0.37
C PRO A 73 0.65 13.97 1.27
N THR A 74 0.58 15.25 1.62
CA THR A 74 1.52 15.94 2.51
C THR A 74 1.31 15.60 3.99
N LEU A 75 0.10 15.17 4.36
CA LEU A 75 -0.22 14.80 5.73
C LEU A 75 0.20 13.38 6.08
N LYS A 76 0.53 12.54 5.08
CA LYS A 76 1.13 11.25 5.37
C LYS A 76 2.49 11.51 6.01
N PRO A 77 2.73 11.11 7.27
CA PRO A 77 4.06 11.15 7.83
C PRO A 77 4.88 10.09 7.10
N ARG A 78 5.45 10.47 5.96
CA ARG A 78 6.58 9.77 5.39
C ARG A 78 7.72 10.22 6.28
N ASN A 79 7.96 9.54 7.39
CA ASN A 79 9.21 9.72 8.11
C ASN A 79 10.27 8.93 7.33
N PRO A 80 11.07 9.60 6.47
CA PRO A 80 12.02 8.89 5.62
C PRO A 80 13.05 8.12 6.45
N ALA A 81 13.38 8.58 7.67
CA ALA A 81 14.30 7.88 8.56
C ALA A 81 13.69 6.55 9.05
N VAL A 82 12.42 6.54 9.45
CA VAL A 82 11.73 5.30 9.86
C VAL A 82 11.64 4.31 8.69
N LEU A 83 11.36 4.78 7.47
CA LEU A 83 11.35 3.93 6.29
C LEU A 83 12.74 3.38 5.97
N LYS A 84 13.77 4.22 6.01
CA LYS A 84 15.17 3.82 5.77
C LYS A 84 15.62 2.77 6.76
N GLU A 85 15.31 2.97 8.04
CA GLU A 85 15.64 2.03 9.11
C GLU A 85 14.88 0.71 8.95
N ARG A 86 13.59 0.76 8.59
CA ARG A 86 12.81 -0.44 8.30
C ARG A 86 13.35 -1.20 7.11
N ILE A 87 13.79 -0.52 6.04
CA ILE A 87 14.44 -1.14 4.89
C ILE A 87 15.76 -1.81 5.33
N ARG A 88 16.60 -1.12 6.11
CA ARG A 88 17.86 -1.69 6.64
C ARG A 88 17.63 -2.98 7.40
N LYS A 89 16.70 -2.99 8.36
CA LYS A 89 16.35 -4.19 9.14
C LYS A 89 15.84 -5.34 8.27
N ILE A 90 15.03 -5.06 7.24
CA ILE A 90 14.59 -6.09 6.28
C ILE A 90 15.81 -6.70 5.57
N GLY A 91 16.77 -5.89 5.13
CA GLY A 91 18.00 -6.37 4.50
C GLY A 91 18.79 -7.33 5.40
N GLU A 92 19.04 -6.93 6.64
CA GLU A 92 19.77 -7.74 7.62
C GLU A 92 19.10 -9.08 7.90
N MET A 93 17.77 -9.08 8.01
CA MET A 93 17.01 -10.30 8.25
C MET A 93 16.97 -11.22 7.01
N LEU A 94 16.99 -10.65 5.81
CA LEU A 94 17.14 -11.42 4.56
C LEU A 94 18.52 -12.04 4.45
N ASP A 95 19.57 -11.29 4.79
CA ASP A 95 20.95 -11.81 4.80
C ASP A 95 21.13 -12.91 5.85
N ALA A 96 20.37 -12.85 6.95
CA ALA A 96 20.26 -13.92 7.94
C ALA A 96 19.34 -15.10 7.51
N GLY A 97 18.82 -15.10 6.28
CA GLY A 97 18.00 -16.18 5.72
C GLY A 97 16.57 -16.25 6.28
N GLN A 98 16.06 -15.19 6.91
CA GLN A 98 14.72 -15.20 7.48
C GLN A 98 13.62 -15.15 6.43
N SER A 99 12.53 -15.89 6.67
CA SER A 99 11.35 -15.85 5.80
C SER A 99 10.60 -14.52 5.90
N TYR A 100 9.87 -14.16 4.84
CA TYR A 100 9.05 -12.92 4.84
C TYR A 100 8.01 -12.90 5.96
N LYS A 101 7.53 -14.07 6.40
CA LYS A 101 6.60 -14.20 7.53
C LYS A 101 7.29 -13.88 8.86
N ALA A 102 8.50 -14.37 9.07
CA ALA A 102 9.30 -14.07 10.25
C ALA A 102 9.67 -12.58 10.31
N ILE A 103 10.07 -12.01 9.18
CA ILE A 103 10.36 -10.57 9.04
C ILE A 103 9.11 -9.73 9.36
N ALA A 104 7.95 -10.11 8.84
CA ALA A 104 6.69 -9.42 9.10
C ALA A 104 6.32 -9.42 10.59
N ALA A 105 6.48 -10.56 11.26
CA ALA A 105 6.24 -10.68 12.70
C ALA A 105 7.21 -9.82 13.52
N ALA A 106 8.52 -9.85 13.22
CA ALA A 106 9.52 -9.07 13.95
C ALA A 106 9.36 -7.56 13.80
N LEU A 107 8.85 -7.11 12.65
CA LEU A 107 8.65 -5.68 12.35
C LEU A 107 7.23 -5.20 12.65
N ASP A 108 6.40 -6.03 13.29
CA ASP A 108 4.99 -5.78 13.60
C ASP A 108 4.22 -5.20 12.40
N THR A 109 4.24 -5.95 11.30
CA THR A 109 3.66 -5.53 10.02
C THR A 109 3.13 -6.71 9.23
N SER A 110 2.44 -6.44 8.11
CA SER A 110 1.93 -7.51 7.26
C SER A 110 3.00 -8.07 6.32
N THR A 111 2.90 -9.36 6.00
CA THR A 111 3.71 -10.04 4.97
C THR A 111 3.62 -9.35 3.62
N GLY A 112 2.45 -8.82 3.25
CA GLY A 112 2.27 -8.04 2.03
C GLY A 112 3.06 -6.73 2.02
N ASN A 113 3.19 -6.07 3.18
CA ASN A 113 4.01 -4.86 3.30
C ASN A 113 5.51 -5.20 3.16
N VAL A 114 5.98 -6.25 3.85
CA VAL A 114 7.34 -6.77 3.71
C VAL A 114 7.63 -7.11 2.24
N HIS A 115 6.76 -7.90 1.60
CA HIS A 115 6.90 -8.25 0.18
C HIS A 115 6.99 -7.00 -0.72
N SER A 116 6.15 -5.99 -0.47
CA SER A 116 6.17 -4.74 -1.25
C SER A 116 7.47 -3.95 -1.08
N LEU A 117 8.05 -3.95 0.12
CA LEU A 117 9.32 -3.29 0.41
C LEU A 117 10.49 -4.05 -0.21
N ILE A 118 10.52 -5.38 -0.08
CA ILE A 118 11.52 -6.24 -0.71
C ILE A 118 11.50 -6.05 -2.23
N PHE A 119 10.32 -6.16 -2.83
CA PHE A 119 10.18 -6.01 -4.27
C PHE A 119 10.66 -4.64 -4.77
N ARG A 120 10.43 -3.57 -4.01
CA ARG A 120 10.82 -2.22 -4.40
C ARG A 120 12.31 -1.94 -4.18
N HIS A 121 12.88 -2.39 -3.07
CA HIS A 121 14.19 -1.94 -2.60
C HIS A 121 15.29 -3.00 -2.70
N PHE A 122 14.94 -4.27 -2.91
CA PHE A 122 15.87 -5.39 -3.02
C PHE A 122 15.59 -6.18 -4.31
N PRO A 123 15.78 -5.58 -5.50
CA PRO A 123 15.41 -6.19 -6.77
C PRO A 123 16.11 -7.53 -7.03
N SER A 124 17.35 -7.69 -6.58
CA SER A 124 18.11 -8.96 -6.66
C SER A 124 17.49 -10.08 -5.83
N ARG A 125 16.74 -9.74 -4.79
CA ARG A 125 16.12 -10.66 -3.83
C ARG A 125 14.66 -11.02 -4.20
N ARG A 126 14.13 -10.51 -5.32
CA ARG A 126 12.71 -10.69 -5.74
C ARG A 126 12.32 -12.15 -5.99
N ASN A 127 13.27 -12.95 -6.43
CA ASN A 127 13.08 -14.34 -6.83
C ASN A 127 13.51 -15.33 -5.73
N GLU A 128 13.94 -14.84 -4.57
CA GLU A 128 14.26 -15.70 -3.45
C GLU A 128 12.98 -16.39 -2.94
N PRO A 129 13.09 -17.67 -2.52
CA PRO A 129 11.92 -18.48 -2.22
C PRO A 129 11.00 -17.79 -1.23
N ARG A 130 9.75 -17.58 -1.67
CA ARG A 130 8.69 -16.93 -0.90
C ARG A 130 8.23 -17.85 0.24
N GLY A 131 8.94 -17.77 1.35
CA GLY A 131 8.64 -18.54 2.54
C GLY A 131 9.34 -19.90 2.52
N GLY A 132 10.37 -20.01 3.35
CA GLY A 132 10.84 -21.27 3.91
C GLY A 132 11.32 -22.28 2.87
N LYS A 133 12.58 -22.12 2.45
CA LYS A 133 13.60 -23.17 2.41
C LYS A 133 14.90 -22.54 1.92
N TYR A 134 15.59 -21.83 2.81
CA TYR A 134 17.04 -21.82 2.74
C TYR A 134 17.49 -23.14 3.34
N ILE A 135 17.75 -24.13 2.49
CA ILE A 135 18.64 -25.22 2.86
C ILE A 135 20.03 -24.63 2.70
N ALA A 136 20.70 -24.34 3.81
CA ALA A 136 22.12 -24.06 3.78
C ALA A 136 22.82 -25.26 3.10
N LYS A 137 23.57 -24.97 2.04
CA LYS A 137 24.59 -25.88 1.53
C LYS A 137 25.93 -25.38 2.01
#